data_AF-A0A952W9R5-F1
#
_entry.id   AF-A0A952W9R5-F1
#
_cell.length_a   1.000
_cell.length_b   1.000
_cell.length_c   1.000
_cell.angle_alpha   90.00
_cell.angle_beta   90.00
_cell.angle_gamma   90.00
#
_symmetry.space_group_name_H-M   'P 1'
#
loop_
_entity.id
_entity.type
_entity.pdbx_description
1 polymer ?
#
loop_
_entity_poly.entity_id
_entity_poly.type
_entity_poly.pdbx_seq_one_letter_code
_entity_poly.pdbx_strand_id
1 'polypeptide(L)'
;MTASITHPLAPPQARPDPVRSSPVAAPVHTVWGLDPMQLHTRFWASRGIQVVRQGEPSAIVPHAELYLLADPRTLTIFRTASIVEQIAWLNADLMFVRITDSRSRGYREFIVMDEDDRFVRFTRDYGSSDSRLARIALTPDRDIARIWQAAKDPRSGWQRLRYAINKKERWTMSAKGRVYDKQSDAEVAAFVRDLVTAWRRPDSTIHNIREVAPRVWAASGDAPDASVRFTGPVWIGAGRKLEPAASAVGPAVLWDAPEARPIPEEIRWLDLEPTDAPTFGSVKKRQSNFVGDLVKRSFDIAFSLVALALTLPLYPFIMLAIFLENPGPIFFVHRRESRGGKEFGCIKFRSMRTDAEEIKKKLLAENKNLADGPQFFMDPDPRLTKVGAFIRKCQIDELPQFWNVLFGHMSVVGPRPSPRSENQCCPPWREARLSVLPGITGLWQIKRTRAKGADFQEWIKYDIEYVERANLWLDLYIIWKTIQLAVRGILKS
;
A
#
# COMPACT_ATOMS: atom_id res chain seq x y z
N MET A 1 6.03 -21.21 85.49
CA MET A 1 6.22 -19.75 85.63
C MET A 1 6.35 -19.17 84.23
N THR A 2 5.21 -18.98 83.56
CA THR A 2 4.52 -17.70 83.28
C THR A 2 5.23 -16.85 82.24
N ALA A 3 4.60 -16.82 81.06
CA ALA A 3 4.92 -15.97 79.93
C ALA A 3 4.67 -14.49 80.23
N SER A 4 5.52 -13.62 79.68
CA SER A 4 5.17 -12.22 79.41
C SER A 4 5.62 -11.88 77.99
N ILE A 5 4.61 -11.59 77.17
CA ILE A 5 4.68 -11.13 75.80
C ILE A 5 4.98 -9.62 75.82
N THR A 6 5.99 -9.18 75.10
CA THR A 6 6.21 -7.76 74.79
C THR A 6 6.37 -7.58 73.29
N HIS A 7 5.28 -7.19 72.64
CA HIS A 7 5.28 -6.58 71.31
C HIS A 7 5.73 -5.11 71.44
N PRO A 8 6.71 -4.63 70.64
CA PRO A 8 6.91 -3.21 70.43
C PRO A 8 5.88 -2.66 69.44
N LEU A 9 5.32 -1.51 69.80
CA LEU A 9 4.30 -0.74 69.09
C LEU A 9 4.62 -0.49 67.61
N ALA A 10 3.62 -0.67 66.76
CA ALA A 10 3.64 -0.29 65.35
C ALA A 10 3.78 1.24 65.20
N PRO A 11 4.54 1.73 64.20
CA PRO A 11 4.56 3.15 63.86
C PRO A 11 3.17 3.61 63.36
N PRO A 12 2.81 4.90 63.55
CA PRO A 12 1.49 5.40 63.20
C PRO A 12 1.21 5.21 61.70
N GLN A 13 0.07 4.59 61.38
CA GLN A 13 -0.42 4.49 60.01
C GLN A 13 -0.57 5.90 59.43
N ALA A 14 0.21 6.19 58.40
CA ALA A 14 -0.01 7.36 57.56
C ALA A 14 -1.42 7.27 56.98
N ARG A 15 -2.25 8.26 57.28
CA ARG A 15 -3.56 8.43 56.62
C ARG A 15 -3.32 8.45 55.11
N PRO A 16 -4.08 7.72 54.30
CA PRO A 16 -4.02 7.90 52.86
C PRO A 16 -4.42 9.34 52.56
N ASP A 17 -3.53 10.10 51.94
CA ASP A 17 -3.85 11.40 51.38
C ASP A 17 -5.09 11.24 50.49
N PRO A 18 -6.14 12.06 50.64
CA PRO A 18 -7.24 12.03 49.70
C PRO A 18 -6.64 12.38 48.34
N VAL A 19 -6.65 11.40 47.44
CA VAL A 19 -6.37 11.57 46.02
C VAL A 19 -7.16 12.80 45.59
N ARG A 20 -6.47 13.93 45.41
CA ARG A 20 -7.02 15.09 44.72
C ARG A 20 -7.20 14.64 43.28
N SER A 21 -8.33 14.01 43.00
CA SER A 21 -8.92 13.96 41.67
C SER A 21 -9.19 15.41 41.29
N SER A 22 -8.19 16.08 40.70
CA SER A 22 -8.44 17.28 39.92
C SER A 22 -9.57 16.94 38.95
N PRO A 23 -10.69 17.67 38.95
CA PRO A 23 -11.71 17.45 37.94
C PRO A 23 -11.07 17.87 36.63
N VAL A 24 -10.65 16.90 35.82
CA VAL A 24 -10.44 17.13 34.40
C VAL A 24 -11.80 17.60 33.91
N ALA A 25 -11.93 18.90 33.64
CA ALA A 25 -13.16 19.48 33.12
C ALA A 25 -13.62 18.60 31.94
N ALA A 26 -14.82 18.05 32.04
CA ALA A 26 -15.35 17.18 30.99
C ALA A 26 -15.24 17.92 29.64
N PRO A 27 -14.81 17.25 28.56
CA PRO A 27 -14.65 17.90 27.26
C PRO A 27 -15.90 18.69 26.89
N VAL A 28 -15.73 19.94 26.44
CA VAL A 28 -16.84 20.90 26.26
C VAL A 28 -17.86 20.39 25.22
N HIS A 29 -17.40 19.59 24.25
CA HIS A 29 -18.22 19.06 23.16
C HIS A 29 -17.99 17.55 22.95
N THR A 30 -18.96 16.73 23.35
CA THR A 30 -19.01 15.28 23.09
C THR A 30 -20.20 14.92 22.21
N VAL A 31 -20.09 13.79 21.50
CA VAL A 31 -21.21 13.16 20.79
C VAL A 31 -21.25 11.70 21.20
N TRP A 32 -22.39 11.27 21.74
CA TRP A 32 -22.59 9.94 22.31
C TRP A 32 -21.54 9.61 23.39
N GLY A 33 -21.17 10.63 24.18
CA GLY A 33 -20.16 10.56 25.23
C GLY A 33 -18.73 10.66 24.73
N LEU A 34 -18.50 10.55 23.42
CA LEU A 34 -17.17 10.50 22.83
C LEU A 34 -16.65 11.90 22.52
N ASP A 35 -15.42 12.16 22.94
CA ASP A 35 -14.68 13.34 22.51
C ASP A 35 -14.16 13.17 21.05
N PRO A 36 -13.68 14.25 20.40
CA PRO A 36 -13.14 14.18 19.04
C PRO A 36 -11.99 13.18 18.85
N MET A 37 -11.17 12.94 19.89
CA MET A 37 -10.07 12.00 19.83
C MET A 37 -10.58 10.55 19.85
N GLN A 38 -11.56 10.27 20.70
CA GLN A 38 -12.24 8.98 20.79
C GLN A 38 -13.04 8.70 19.51
N LEU A 39 -13.71 9.70 18.94
CA LEU A 39 -14.38 9.59 17.63
C LEU A 39 -13.40 9.23 16.51
N HIS A 40 -12.21 9.83 16.48
CA HIS A 40 -11.16 9.44 15.53
C HIS A 40 -10.71 7.99 15.73
N THR A 41 -10.49 7.57 16.97
CA THR A 41 -10.12 6.19 17.28
C THR A 41 -11.20 5.21 16.83
N ARG A 42 -12.48 5.50 17.10
CA ARG A 42 -13.64 4.69 16.69
C ARG A 42 -13.83 4.63 15.18
N PHE A 43 -13.59 5.74 14.48
CA PHE A 43 -13.63 5.79 13.02
C PHE A 43 -12.60 4.88 12.36
N TRP A 44 -11.39 4.81 12.90
CA TRP A 44 -10.35 3.91 12.39
C TRP A 44 -10.59 2.47 12.80
N ALA A 45 -11.08 2.24 14.02
CA ALA A 45 -11.47 0.92 14.48
C ALA A 45 -12.53 0.30 13.56
N SER A 46 -13.49 1.10 13.05
CA SER A 46 -14.51 0.62 12.10
C SER A 46 -13.95 0.18 10.74
N ARG A 47 -12.63 0.26 10.55
CA ARG A 47 -11.88 -0.16 9.36
C ARG A 47 -10.81 -1.18 9.71
N GLY A 48 -10.90 -1.82 10.88
CA GLY A 48 -9.89 -2.74 11.39
C GLY A 48 -8.59 -2.08 11.86
N ILE A 49 -8.53 -0.74 11.96
CA ILE A 49 -7.29 0.00 12.24
C ILE A 49 -7.27 0.51 13.67
N GLN A 50 -6.31 0.06 14.47
CA GLN A 50 -6.07 0.63 15.80
C GLN A 50 -5.17 1.86 15.70
N VAL A 51 -5.65 3.01 16.18
CA VAL A 51 -4.81 4.20 16.32
C VAL A 51 -3.97 4.09 17.59
N VAL A 52 -2.66 4.20 17.43
CA VAL A 52 -1.68 4.15 18.51
C VAL A 52 -0.98 5.50 18.60
N ARG A 53 -1.19 6.20 19.72
CA ARG A 53 -0.56 7.48 20.02
C ARG A 53 0.42 7.33 21.15
N GLN A 54 1.43 8.18 21.14
CA GLN A 54 2.46 8.17 22.17
C GLN A 54 1.93 8.72 23.49
N GLY A 55 2.33 8.08 24.60
CA GLY A 55 1.90 8.48 25.93
C GLY A 55 0.44 8.15 26.27
N GLU A 56 -0.33 7.58 25.34
CA GLU A 56 -1.65 7.02 25.63
C GLU A 56 -1.49 5.54 26.08
N PRO A 57 -1.91 5.16 27.30
CA PRO A 57 -1.72 3.81 27.84
C PRO A 57 -2.72 2.78 27.27
N SER A 58 -3.19 2.95 26.03
CA SER A 58 -4.15 2.03 25.41
C SER A 58 -3.51 0.67 25.12
N ALA A 59 -4.17 -0.42 25.51
CA ALA A 59 -3.68 -1.75 25.21
C ALA A 59 -3.63 -1.96 23.68
N ILE A 60 -2.48 -2.39 23.15
CA ILE A 60 -2.35 -2.76 21.75
C ILE A 60 -3.03 -4.11 21.55
N VAL A 61 -4.15 -4.10 20.83
CA VAL A 61 -5.02 -5.27 20.68
C VAL A 61 -4.49 -6.18 19.58
N PRO A 62 -4.50 -7.51 19.74
CA PRO A 62 -4.00 -8.43 18.72
C PRO A 62 -4.95 -8.60 17.54
N HIS A 63 -6.21 -8.18 17.67
CA HIS A 63 -7.27 -8.36 16.67
C HIS A 63 -7.42 -7.20 15.67
N ALA A 64 -6.61 -6.15 15.80
CA ALA A 64 -6.57 -5.10 14.78
C ALA A 64 -5.84 -5.61 13.54
N GLU A 65 -6.38 -5.33 12.36
CA GLU A 65 -5.76 -5.67 11.07
C GLU A 65 -4.49 -4.82 10.82
N LEU A 66 -4.47 -3.59 11.35
CA LEU A 66 -3.38 -2.65 11.15
C LEU A 66 -3.28 -1.64 12.30
N TYR A 67 -2.09 -1.14 12.56
CA TYR A 67 -1.83 -0.10 13.55
C TYR A 67 -1.46 1.22 12.89
N LEU A 68 -2.24 2.26 13.13
CA LEU A 68 -1.97 3.63 12.71
C LEU A 68 -1.18 4.37 13.80
N LEU A 69 0.09 4.58 13.55
CA LEU A 69 1.02 5.30 14.42
C LEU A 69 0.92 6.80 14.11
N ALA A 70 0.39 7.57 15.06
CA ALA A 70 0.16 9.00 14.90
C ALA A 70 0.63 9.80 16.11
N ASP A 71 1.01 11.06 15.86
CA ASP A 71 1.39 12.00 16.92
C ASP A 71 0.17 12.31 17.82
N PRO A 72 0.37 12.63 19.12
CA PRO A 72 -0.73 12.81 20.08
C PRO A 72 -1.73 13.93 19.75
N ARG A 73 -1.36 14.86 18.87
CA ARG A 73 -2.17 16.03 18.47
C ARG A 73 -2.90 15.85 17.14
N THR A 74 -2.47 14.87 16.34
CA THR A 74 -2.86 14.77 14.94
C THR A 74 -4.11 13.91 14.79
N LEU A 75 -5.10 14.45 14.08
CA LEU A 75 -6.25 13.71 13.58
C LEU A 75 -6.16 13.66 12.05
N THR A 76 -6.50 12.52 11.46
CA THR A 76 -6.42 12.35 10.00
C THR A 76 -7.62 11.58 9.46
N ILE A 77 -8.08 11.96 8.28
CA ILE A 77 -9.06 11.22 7.50
C ILE A 77 -8.49 11.04 6.10
N PHE A 78 -8.28 9.79 5.67
CA PHE A 78 -7.72 9.46 4.36
C PHE A 78 -8.25 8.12 3.84
N ARG A 79 -8.07 7.84 2.55
CA ARG A 79 -8.41 6.54 1.95
C ARG A 79 -7.26 5.57 2.19
N THR A 80 -7.56 4.43 2.81
CA THR A 80 -6.56 3.40 3.15
C THR A 80 -6.23 2.45 2.02
N ALA A 81 -7.14 2.26 1.05
CA ALA A 81 -7.03 1.24 0.01
C ALA A 81 -5.65 1.22 -0.68
N SER A 82 -5.18 2.38 -1.17
CA SER A 82 -3.88 2.48 -1.83
C SER A 82 -2.69 2.20 -0.90
N ILE A 83 -2.82 2.48 0.40
CA ILE A 83 -1.75 2.25 1.37
C ILE A 83 -1.71 0.77 1.74
N VAL A 84 -2.86 0.16 2.02
CA VAL A 84 -2.99 -1.28 2.34
C VAL A 84 -2.51 -2.13 1.17
N GLU A 85 -2.90 -1.79 -0.06
CA GLU A 85 -2.43 -2.46 -1.28
C GLU A 85 -0.90 -2.44 -1.37
N GLN A 86 -0.27 -1.30 -1.07
CA GLN A 86 1.18 -1.15 -1.12
C GLN A 86 1.88 -1.88 0.03
N ILE A 87 1.30 -1.89 1.24
CA ILE A 87 1.81 -2.69 2.37
C ILE A 87 1.82 -4.17 1.99
N ALA A 88 0.70 -4.68 1.45
CA ALA A 88 0.59 -6.06 1.01
C ALA A 88 1.54 -6.37 -0.17
N TRP A 89 1.61 -5.48 -1.16
CA TRP A 89 2.41 -5.70 -2.37
C TRP A 89 3.92 -5.67 -2.11
N LEU A 90 4.37 -4.77 -1.23
CA LEU A 90 5.78 -4.64 -0.86
C LEU A 90 6.19 -5.57 0.29
N ASN A 91 5.22 -6.28 0.89
CA ASN A 91 5.39 -7.01 2.14
C ASN A 91 6.11 -6.15 3.20
N ALA A 92 5.59 -4.94 3.41
CA ALA A 92 6.22 -3.93 4.26
C ALA A 92 5.82 -4.11 5.73
N ASP A 93 6.81 -4.26 6.61
CA ASP A 93 6.59 -4.29 8.06
C ASP A 93 6.25 -2.90 8.61
N LEU A 94 6.71 -1.84 7.93
CA LEU A 94 6.39 -0.46 8.28
C LEU A 94 6.29 0.46 7.06
N MET A 95 5.18 1.16 6.95
CA MET A 95 4.95 2.16 5.91
C MET A 95 4.88 3.56 6.53
N PHE A 96 5.86 4.43 6.25
CA PHE A 96 5.75 5.85 6.55
C PHE A 96 4.86 6.53 5.50
N VAL A 97 3.86 7.28 5.95
CA VAL A 97 2.94 7.98 5.05
C VAL A 97 2.96 9.47 5.37
N ARG A 98 3.19 10.29 4.34
CA ARG A 98 2.98 11.73 4.40
C ARG A 98 1.59 12.04 3.89
N ILE A 99 0.70 12.44 4.80
CA ILE A 99 -0.64 12.88 4.43
C ILE A 99 -0.57 14.37 4.12
N THR A 100 -0.82 14.71 2.86
CA THR A 100 -0.96 16.11 2.43
C THR A 100 -2.43 16.50 2.50
N ASP A 101 -2.72 17.58 3.24
CA ASP A 101 -4.07 18.12 3.37
C ASP A 101 -4.60 18.56 1.98
N SER A 102 -5.71 17.97 1.57
CA SER A 102 -6.37 18.23 0.29
C SER A 102 -7.47 19.29 0.39
N ARG A 103 -7.67 19.93 1.55
CA ARG A 103 -8.64 21.01 1.71
C ARG A 103 -8.18 22.25 0.94
N SER A 104 -8.92 22.65 -0.10
CA SER A 104 -8.89 24.01 -0.59
C SER A 104 -9.56 24.90 0.46
N ARG A 105 -8.81 25.70 1.21
CA ARG A 105 -9.43 26.74 2.04
C ARG A 105 -9.91 27.83 1.08
N GLY A 106 -11.22 27.92 0.88
CA GLY A 106 -11.83 29.09 0.24
C GLY A 106 -11.55 30.35 1.06
N TYR A 107 -11.61 31.51 0.42
CA TYR A 107 -11.53 32.79 1.13
C TYR A 107 -12.84 33.05 1.89
N ARG A 108 -12.80 33.78 3.00
CA ARG A 108 -14.00 34.39 3.62
C ARG A 108 -14.09 35.85 3.17
N GLU A 109 -15.24 36.25 2.66
CA GLU A 109 -15.55 37.67 2.40
C GLU A 109 -16.32 38.24 3.58
N PHE A 110 -15.76 39.26 4.20
CA PHE A 110 -16.45 40.10 5.19
C PHE A 110 -16.94 41.37 4.49
N ILE A 111 -18.19 41.73 4.71
CA ILE A 111 -18.70 43.06 4.36
C ILE A 111 -18.30 43.99 5.49
N VAL A 112 -17.48 44.99 5.19
CA VAL A 112 -17.14 46.07 6.12
C VAL A 112 -18.17 47.18 5.89
N MET A 113 -18.88 47.54 6.96
CA MET A 113 -19.81 48.66 6.98
C MET A 113 -19.24 49.79 7.84
N ASP A 114 -19.67 51.03 7.60
CA ASP A 114 -19.33 52.18 8.45
C ASP A 114 -20.26 52.24 9.69
N GLU A 115 -20.10 53.28 10.52
CA GLU A 115 -20.90 53.47 11.74
C GLU A 115 -22.40 53.70 11.46
N ASP A 116 -22.77 54.00 10.22
CA ASP A 116 -24.15 54.19 9.75
C ASP A 116 -24.70 52.95 9.00
N ASP A 117 -24.08 51.77 9.17
CA ASP A 117 -24.41 50.51 8.48
C ASP A 117 -24.34 50.58 6.94
N ARG A 118 -23.60 51.55 6.37
CA ARG A 118 -23.42 51.65 4.92
C ARG A 118 -22.26 50.79 4.48
N PHE A 119 -22.44 50.10 3.35
CA PHE A 119 -21.41 49.29 2.73
C PHE A 119 -20.15 50.13 2.42
N VAL A 120 -19.00 49.71 2.95
CA VAL A 120 -17.69 50.34 2.68
C VAL A 120 -16.89 49.51 1.68
N ARG A 121 -16.67 48.22 1.98
CA ARG A 121 -15.88 47.31 1.13
C ARG A 121 -16.07 45.85 1.49
N PHE A 122 -15.70 44.97 0.57
CA PHE A 122 -15.40 43.58 0.89
C PHE A 122 -13.96 43.45 1.41
N THR A 123 -13.77 42.71 2.50
CA THR A 123 -12.45 42.24 2.94
C THR A 123 -12.38 40.74 2.76
N ARG A 124 -11.42 40.28 1.95
CA ARG A 124 -11.16 38.86 1.71
C ARG A 124 -10.08 38.37 2.67
N ASP A 125 -10.46 37.51 3.60
CA ASP A 125 -9.50 36.74 4.38
C ASP A 125 -9.17 35.46 3.61
N TYR A 126 -8.03 35.48 2.93
CA TYR A 126 -7.44 34.29 2.35
C TYR A 126 -6.80 33.51 3.47
N GLY A 127 -7.52 32.50 4.00
CA GLY A 127 -6.92 31.56 4.93
C GLY A 127 -5.62 31.04 4.33
N SER A 128 -4.49 31.27 5.02
CA SER A 128 -3.17 30.93 4.49
C SER A 128 -3.17 29.49 3.98
N SER A 129 -2.66 29.31 2.76
CA SER A 129 -2.44 28.00 2.14
C SER A 129 -1.25 27.32 2.81
N ASP A 130 -1.29 27.16 4.13
CA ASP A 130 -0.34 26.31 4.82
C ASP A 130 -0.82 24.88 4.61
N SER A 131 -0.29 24.24 3.56
CA SER A 131 -0.56 22.83 3.27
C SER A 131 -0.07 22.00 4.46
N ARG A 132 -0.98 21.68 5.38
CA ARG A 132 -0.62 20.88 6.56
C ARG A 132 -0.23 19.49 6.10
N LEU A 133 0.92 19.05 6.59
CA LEU A 133 1.46 17.73 6.34
C LEU A 133 1.47 16.96 7.66
N ALA A 134 0.72 15.86 7.72
CA ALA A 134 0.86 14.90 8.80
C ALA A 134 1.86 13.82 8.41
N ARG A 135 2.73 13.46 9.35
CA ARG A 135 3.53 12.24 9.27
C ARG A 135 2.84 11.20 10.13
N ILE A 136 2.46 10.10 9.51
CA ILE A 136 1.93 8.92 10.18
C ILE A 136 2.74 7.71 9.74
N ALA A 137 2.57 6.59 10.43
CA ALA A 137 3.00 5.32 9.90
C ALA A 137 1.94 4.25 10.11
N LEU A 138 1.97 3.24 9.25
CA LEU A 138 1.08 2.08 9.30
C LEU A 138 1.93 0.82 9.36
N THR A 139 1.55 -0.11 10.23
CA THR A 139 2.25 -1.39 10.40
C THR A 139 1.24 -2.49 10.69
N PRO A 140 1.39 -3.70 10.11
CA PRO A 140 0.63 -4.88 10.53
C PRO A 140 1.22 -5.51 11.80
N ASP A 141 2.41 -5.09 12.24
CA ASP A 141 3.11 -5.67 13.38
C ASP A 141 2.84 -4.89 14.68
N ARG A 142 2.26 -5.60 15.64
CA ARG A 142 1.96 -5.08 16.98
C ARG A 142 3.20 -4.71 17.78
N ASP A 143 4.33 -5.38 17.57
CA ASP A 143 5.56 -5.12 18.31
C ASP A 143 6.20 -3.82 17.83
N ILE A 144 6.09 -3.51 16.54
CA ILE A 144 6.43 -2.19 15.98
C ILE A 144 5.53 -1.10 16.58
N ALA A 145 4.23 -1.36 16.72
CA ALA A 145 3.31 -0.43 17.38
C ALA A 145 3.68 -0.18 18.86
N ARG A 146 4.13 -1.20 19.59
CA ARG A 146 4.63 -1.08 20.97
C ARG A 146 5.87 -0.19 21.06
N ILE A 147 6.81 -0.33 20.12
CA ILE A 147 8.00 0.53 20.04
C ILE A 147 7.61 2.00 19.90
N TRP A 148 6.61 2.29 19.08
CA TRP A 148 6.08 3.64 18.91
C TRP A 148 5.41 4.16 20.19
N GLN A 149 4.51 3.37 20.79
CA GLN A 149 3.79 3.76 22.01
C GLN A 149 4.72 4.05 23.19
N ALA A 150 5.79 3.25 23.34
CA ALA A 150 6.78 3.40 24.40
C ALA A 150 7.76 4.58 24.21
N ALA A 151 7.62 5.35 23.12
CA ALA A 151 8.41 6.55 22.91
C ALA A 151 7.94 7.69 23.82
N LYS A 152 8.89 8.52 24.27
CA LYS A 152 8.60 9.67 25.13
C LYS A 152 7.92 10.82 24.36
N ASP A 153 8.26 10.96 23.08
CA ASP A 153 7.81 12.05 22.22
C ASP A 153 7.87 11.67 20.73
N PRO A 154 7.22 12.44 19.83
CA PRO A 154 7.15 12.13 18.41
C PRO A 154 8.50 11.93 17.76
N ARG A 155 9.47 12.80 18.07
CA ARG A 155 10.79 12.78 17.42
C ARG A 155 11.55 11.53 17.80
N SER A 156 11.57 11.17 19.09
CA SER A 156 12.22 9.95 19.55
C SER A 156 11.52 8.69 19.02
N GLY A 157 10.19 8.69 18.91
CA GLY A 157 9.43 7.60 18.29
C GLY A 157 9.80 7.39 16.83
N TRP A 158 9.83 8.45 16.02
CA TRP A 158 10.21 8.37 14.61
C TRP A 158 11.67 7.92 14.40
N GLN A 159 12.56 8.24 15.33
CA GLN A 159 13.93 7.73 15.31
C GLN A 159 13.98 6.25 15.66
N ARG A 160 13.34 5.83 16.75
CA ARG A 160 13.30 4.43 17.20
C ARG A 160 12.78 3.48 16.13
N LEU A 161 11.68 3.83 15.47
CA LEU A 161 11.15 3.05 14.34
C LEU A 161 12.18 2.87 13.20
N ARG A 162 12.93 3.93 12.87
CA ARG A 162 13.95 3.88 11.81
C ARG A 162 15.19 3.05 12.18
N TYR A 163 15.49 2.92 13.47
CA TYR A 163 16.61 2.12 13.97
C TYR A 163 16.22 0.66 14.21
N ALA A 164 14.99 0.41 14.67
CA ALA A 164 14.52 -0.93 15.01
C ALA A 164 14.23 -1.80 13.77
N ILE A 165 13.87 -1.18 12.64
CA ILE A 165 13.38 -1.90 11.45
C ILE A 165 14.38 -1.78 10.31
N ASN A 166 14.61 -2.90 9.61
CA ASN A 166 15.54 -2.94 8.49
C ASN A 166 15.11 -1.95 7.39
N LYS A 167 16.09 -1.31 6.75
CA LYS A 167 15.83 -0.37 5.66
C LYS A 167 15.06 -1.00 4.48
N LYS A 168 15.14 -2.33 4.29
CA LYS A 168 14.43 -3.06 3.23
C LYS A 168 12.97 -3.35 3.55
N GLU A 169 12.62 -3.38 4.84
CA GLU A 169 11.29 -3.72 5.35
C GLU A 169 10.43 -2.47 5.57
N ARG A 170 11.07 -1.29 5.62
CA ARG A 170 10.39 0.00 5.75
C ARG A 170 10.31 0.78 4.45
N TRP A 171 9.12 1.29 4.16
CA TRP A 171 8.82 2.03 2.93
C TRP A 171 8.26 3.43 3.23
N THR A 172 8.21 4.31 2.23
CA THR A 172 7.67 5.66 2.38
C THR A 172 6.83 6.04 1.17
N MET A 173 5.66 6.62 1.42
CA MET A 173 4.81 7.18 0.38
C MET A 173 4.14 8.48 0.81
N SER A 174 3.52 9.15 -0.15
CA SER A 174 2.63 10.29 0.09
C SER A 174 1.20 9.90 -0.28
N ALA A 175 0.24 10.32 0.52
CA ALA A 175 -1.17 10.14 0.23
C ALA A 175 -1.94 11.45 0.45
N LYS A 176 -3.02 11.65 -0.30
CA LYS A 176 -3.93 12.78 -0.09
C LYS A 176 -4.92 12.42 1.02
N GLY A 177 -5.18 13.38 1.90
CA GLY A 177 -6.15 13.21 2.98
C GLY A 177 -6.50 14.55 3.61
N ARG A 178 -7.10 14.51 4.79
CA ARG A 178 -7.38 15.69 5.61
C ARG A 178 -6.64 15.56 6.93
N VAL A 179 -6.05 16.65 7.39
CA VAL A 179 -5.20 16.70 8.59
C VAL A 179 -5.73 17.79 9.51
N TYR A 180 -5.91 17.46 10.78
CA TYR A 180 -6.45 18.37 11.79
C TYR A 180 -5.59 18.34 13.05
N ASP A 181 -5.59 19.45 13.77
CA ASP A 181 -4.91 19.60 15.06
C ASP A 181 -5.95 19.61 16.18
N LYS A 182 -5.85 18.68 17.12
CA LYS A 182 -6.77 18.59 18.26
C LYS A 182 -6.77 19.83 19.17
N GLN A 183 -5.69 20.63 19.13
CA GLN A 183 -5.56 21.80 19.99
C GLN A 183 -6.27 23.04 19.44
N SER A 184 -6.76 22.98 18.21
CA SER A 184 -7.48 24.09 17.58
C SER A 184 -8.96 23.75 17.47
N ASP A 185 -9.81 24.50 18.17
CA ASP A 185 -11.26 24.30 18.16
C ASP A 185 -11.84 24.38 16.74
N ALA A 186 -11.31 25.28 15.90
CA ALA A 186 -11.70 25.40 14.50
C ALA A 186 -11.36 24.13 13.68
N GLU A 187 -10.22 23.50 13.96
CA GLU A 187 -9.84 22.24 13.32
C GLU A 187 -10.63 21.06 13.85
N VAL A 188 -10.93 21.04 15.15
CA VAL A 188 -11.78 20.03 15.77
C VAL A 188 -13.18 20.09 15.17
N ALA A 189 -13.78 21.29 15.06
CA ALA A 189 -15.08 21.45 14.42
C ALA A 189 -15.06 21.02 12.94
N ALA A 190 -13.99 21.36 12.20
CA ALA A 190 -13.81 20.91 10.83
C ALA A 190 -13.66 19.39 10.73
N PHE A 191 -12.91 18.78 11.65
CA PHE A 191 -12.71 17.33 11.73
C PHE A 191 -14.05 16.62 11.93
N VAL A 192 -14.84 17.00 12.93
CA VAL A 192 -16.09 16.31 13.23
C VAL A 192 -17.09 16.45 12.07
N ARG A 193 -17.22 17.64 11.46
CA ARG A 193 -18.06 17.83 10.26
C ARG A 193 -17.63 16.92 9.10
N ASP A 194 -16.33 16.81 8.88
CA ASP A 194 -15.77 15.97 7.82
C ASP A 194 -15.93 14.47 8.14
N LEU A 195 -15.87 14.11 9.42
CA LEU A 195 -16.09 12.77 9.93
C LEU A 195 -17.52 12.30 9.69
N VAL A 196 -18.52 13.14 9.97
CA VAL A 196 -19.95 12.87 9.69
C VAL A 196 -20.19 12.53 8.22
N THR A 197 -19.44 13.17 7.33
CA THR A 197 -19.52 12.90 5.90
C THR A 197 -18.82 11.59 5.52
N ALA A 198 -17.66 11.32 6.12
CA ALA A 198 -16.78 10.18 5.80
C ALA A 198 -17.20 8.86 6.47
N TRP A 199 -17.86 8.92 7.63
CA TRP A 199 -18.21 7.75 8.43
C TRP A 199 -19.69 7.40 8.27
N ARG A 200 -19.96 6.44 7.38
CA ARG A 200 -21.33 6.07 7.00
C ARG A 200 -22.05 5.21 8.04
N ARG A 201 -21.30 4.35 8.73
CA ARG A 201 -21.79 3.35 9.70
C ARG A 201 -21.10 3.53 11.07
N PRO A 202 -21.37 4.61 11.82
CA PRO A 202 -20.83 4.80 13.16
C PRO A 202 -21.27 3.72 14.16
N ASP A 203 -22.42 3.09 13.91
CA ASP A 203 -22.95 1.95 14.67
C ASP A 203 -22.03 0.73 14.71
N SER A 204 -21.15 0.58 13.71
CA SER A 204 -20.16 -0.50 13.68
C SER A 204 -19.19 -0.51 14.86
N THR A 205 -18.93 0.65 15.48
CA THR A 205 -18.09 0.73 16.68
C THR A 205 -18.76 1.44 17.84
N ILE A 206 -20.00 1.92 17.70
CA ILE A 206 -20.74 2.63 18.73
C ILE A 206 -22.08 1.90 18.90
N HIS A 207 -22.23 1.13 19.97
CA HIS A 207 -23.36 0.20 20.09
C HIS A 207 -24.66 0.86 20.59
N ASN A 208 -24.55 2.01 21.26
CA ASN A 208 -25.67 2.72 21.89
C ASN A 208 -26.33 3.76 20.96
N ILE A 209 -26.17 3.62 19.65
CA ILE A 209 -26.77 4.51 18.64
C ILE A 209 -27.56 3.71 17.60
N ARG A 210 -28.47 4.38 16.91
CA ARG A 210 -29.26 3.82 15.82
C ARG A 210 -29.47 4.84 14.70
N GLU A 211 -29.70 4.34 13.50
CA GLU A 211 -30.08 5.15 12.35
C GLU A 211 -31.59 5.46 12.44
N VAL A 212 -31.94 6.74 12.58
CA VAL A 212 -33.34 7.20 12.71
C VAL A 212 -33.91 7.71 11.38
N ALA A 213 -33.04 8.10 10.45
CA ALA A 213 -33.35 8.44 9.07
C ALA A 213 -32.08 8.22 8.22
N PRO A 214 -32.15 8.18 6.88
CA PRO A 214 -30.98 7.92 6.04
C PRO A 214 -29.80 8.85 6.36
N ARG A 215 -28.71 8.26 6.83
CA ARG A 215 -27.49 8.93 7.31
C ARG A 215 -27.70 9.86 8.51
N VAL A 216 -28.73 9.63 9.31
CA VAL A 216 -29.03 10.36 10.54
C VAL A 216 -28.95 9.41 11.73
N TRP A 217 -28.05 9.72 12.64
CA TRP A 217 -27.75 8.85 13.79
C TRP A 217 -28.09 9.53 15.10
N ALA A 218 -28.74 8.81 16.00
CA ALA A 218 -29.12 9.27 17.34
C ALA A 218 -28.86 8.17 18.38
N ALA A 219 -28.80 8.53 19.67
CA ALA A 219 -28.70 7.55 20.75
C ALA A 219 -29.93 6.61 20.76
N SER A 220 -29.76 5.32 21.06
CA SER A 220 -30.81 4.29 20.91
C SER A 220 -32.07 4.54 21.76
N GLY A 221 -31.95 5.33 22.85
CA GLY A 221 -33.08 5.73 23.70
C GLY A 221 -33.79 7.02 23.25
N ASP A 222 -33.19 7.79 22.35
CA ASP A 222 -33.73 9.04 21.86
C ASP A 222 -34.43 8.79 20.51
N ALA A 223 -35.71 9.13 20.43
CA ALA A 223 -36.45 9.16 19.17
C ALA A 223 -36.76 10.62 18.84
N PRO A 224 -36.28 11.16 17.70
CA PRO A 224 -36.76 12.46 17.25
C PRO A 224 -38.25 12.36 16.93
N ASP A 225 -38.96 13.47 17.13
CA ASP A 225 -40.36 13.58 16.76
C ASP A 225 -40.55 13.30 15.25
N ALA A 226 -41.62 12.58 14.89
CA ALA A 226 -41.88 12.16 13.51
C ALA A 226 -42.08 13.33 12.52
N SER A 227 -42.39 14.53 13.03
CA SER A 227 -42.54 15.75 12.23
C SER A 227 -41.21 16.42 11.84
N VAL A 228 -40.09 16.03 12.45
CA VAL A 228 -38.77 16.60 12.16
C VAL A 228 -38.30 16.16 10.78
N ARG A 229 -37.86 17.11 9.96
CA ARG A 229 -37.33 16.83 8.62
C ARG A 229 -35.81 16.78 8.64
N PHE A 230 -35.26 15.70 8.09
CA PHE A 230 -33.82 15.52 8.00
C PHE A 230 -33.34 15.49 6.55
N THR A 231 -32.26 16.23 6.29
CA THR A 231 -31.46 16.12 5.06
C THR A 231 -30.05 15.73 5.45
N GLY A 232 -29.75 14.43 5.43
CA GLY A 232 -28.50 13.87 5.96
C GLY A 232 -27.22 14.29 5.21
N PRO A 233 -26.02 14.09 5.80
CA PRO A 233 -25.78 13.35 7.05
C PRO A 233 -25.85 14.20 8.33
N VAL A 234 -26.48 13.71 9.39
CA VAL A 234 -26.63 14.43 10.68
C VAL A 234 -26.37 13.50 11.86
N TRP A 235 -25.61 13.94 12.86
CA TRP A 235 -25.48 13.24 14.14
C TRP A 235 -26.19 14.01 15.26
N ILE A 236 -27.01 13.30 16.01
CA ILE A 236 -27.79 13.83 17.13
C ILE A 236 -27.20 13.25 18.42
N GLY A 237 -26.59 14.10 19.24
CA GLY A 237 -26.02 13.74 20.53
C GLY A 237 -27.09 13.28 21.52
N ALA A 238 -26.64 12.56 22.54
CA ALA A 238 -27.50 11.99 23.57
C ALA A 238 -28.25 13.10 24.35
N GLY A 239 -29.53 12.87 24.63
CA GLY A 239 -30.42 13.78 25.34
C GLY A 239 -30.83 15.03 24.54
N ARG A 240 -30.41 15.17 23.27
CA ARG A 240 -30.84 16.29 22.44
C ARG A 240 -32.24 16.05 21.88
N LYS A 241 -33.16 16.94 22.24
CA LYS A 241 -34.50 17.02 21.65
C LYS A 241 -34.50 18.08 20.55
N LEU A 242 -35.19 17.76 19.46
CA LEU A 242 -35.46 18.68 18.37
C LEU A 242 -36.91 19.14 18.48
N GLU A 243 -37.15 20.42 18.23
CA GLU A 243 -38.50 20.98 18.22
C GLU A 243 -39.35 20.30 17.13
N PRO A 244 -40.65 20.05 17.39
CA PRO A 244 -41.57 19.56 16.37
C PRO A 244 -41.53 20.45 15.11
N ALA A 245 -41.61 19.82 13.94
CA ALA A 245 -41.50 20.47 12.62
C ALA A 245 -40.15 21.17 12.32
N ALA A 246 -39.12 21.03 13.16
CA ALA A 246 -37.78 21.53 12.85
C ALA A 246 -37.19 20.84 11.60
N SER A 247 -36.25 21.52 10.94
CA SER A 247 -35.48 20.96 9.82
C SER A 247 -33.99 20.94 10.16
N ALA A 248 -33.36 19.76 10.07
CA ALA A 248 -31.93 19.58 10.28
C ALA A 248 -31.25 19.20 8.95
N VAL A 249 -30.33 20.07 8.50
CA VAL A 249 -29.63 19.92 7.22
C VAL A 249 -28.14 19.66 7.48
N GLY A 250 -27.66 18.54 6.95
CA GLY A 250 -26.30 18.07 7.08
C GLY A 250 -25.32 18.65 6.05
N PRO A 251 -24.00 18.43 6.22
CA PRO A 251 -23.36 17.71 7.32
C PRO A 251 -23.39 18.50 8.64
N ALA A 252 -24.03 17.94 9.67
CA ALA A 252 -24.24 18.64 10.94
C ALA A 252 -24.12 17.70 12.15
N VAL A 253 -23.78 18.30 13.29
CA VAL A 253 -23.66 17.61 14.58
C VAL A 253 -24.35 18.44 15.64
N LEU A 254 -25.27 17.81 16.36
CA LEU A 254 -25.83 18.31 17.60
C LEU A 254 -25.07 17.62 18.72
N TRP A 255 -24.25 18.36 19.47
CA TRP A 255 -23.48 17.81 20.60
C TRP A 255 -24.40 17.24 21.67
N ASP A 256 -23.91 16.36 22.53
CA ASP A 256 -24.69 15.84 23.67
C ASP A 256 -25.27 16.98 24.52
N ALA A 257 -26.43 16.73 25.14
CA ALA A 257 -26.92 17.58 26.21
C ALA A 257 -25.96 17.46 27.41
N PRO A 258 -25.49 18.57 28.01
CA PRO A 258 -24.53 18.55 29.12
C PRO A 258 -24.88 17.57 30.25
N GLU A 259 -26.18 17.46 30.56
CA GLU A 259 -26.78 16.64 31.61
C GLU A 259 -26.98 15.17 31.24
N ALA A 260 -26.91 14.81 29.95
CA ALA A 260 -27.23 13.48 29.45
C ALA A 260 -26.06 12.80 28.72
N ARG A 261 -24.82 13.24 29.00
CA ARG A 261 -23.61 12.67 28.40
C ARG A 261 -23.43 11.21 28.86
N PRO A 262 -23.48 10.22 27.95
CA PRO A 262 -23.26 8.84 28.32
C PRO A 262 -21.78 8.61 28.62
N ILE A 263 -21.50 7.54 29.35
CA ILE A 263 -20.13 7.08 29.59
C ILE A 263 -19.64 6.36 28.32
N PRO A 264 -18.48 6.71 27.77
CA PRO A 264 -17.90 5.98 26.64
C PRO A 264 -17.72 4.50 26.95
N GLU A 265 -18.27 3.63 26.10
CA GLU A 265 -17.98 2.20 26.13
C GLU A 265 -16.54 1.93 25.66
N GLU A 266 -16.07 0.68 25.79
CA GLU A 266 -14.82 0.21 25.17
C GLU A 266 -15.04 -0.31 23.74
N ILE A 267 -13.98 -0.47 22.95
CA ILE A 267 -14.06 -1.03 21.59
C ILE A 267 -14.05 -2.55 21.68
N ARG A 268 -15.13 -3.20 21.23
CA ARG A 268 -15.20 -4.65 21.10
C ARG A 268 -14.58 -5.10 19.79
N TRP A 269 -13.26 -5.21 19.77
CA TRP A 269 -12.50 -5.54 18.55
C TRP A 269 -12.87 -6.89 17.91
N LEU A 270 -13.36 -7.84 18.70
CA LEU A 270 -13.76 -9.16 18.21
C LEU A 270 -15.08 -9.12 17.42
N ASP A 271 -15.92 -8.12 17.69
CA ASP A 271 -17.24 -7.95 17.06
C ASP A 271 -17.15 -7.10 15.78
N LEU A 272 -15.98 -6.53 15.48
CA LEU A 272 -15.73 -5.80 14.25
C LEU A 272 -15.51 -6.81 13.13
N GLU A 273 -16.49 -6.93 12.23
CA GLU A 273 -16.35 -7.80 11.07
C GLU A 273 -15.05 -7.45 10.31
N PRO A 274 -14.13 -8.42 10.12
CA PRO A 274 -13.04 -8.24 9.17
C PRO A 274 -13.65 -7.86 7.83
N THR A 275 -13.09 -6.87 7.15
CA THR A 275 -13.56 -6.60 5.79
C THR A 275 -13.24 -7.85 4.98
N ASP A 276 -14.25 -8.60 4.53
CA ASP A 276 -14.05 -9.80 3.73
C ASP A 276 -13.00 -9.52 2.66
N ALA A 277 -11.92 -10.30 2.69
CA ALA A 277 -10.86 -10.14 1.70
C ALA A 277 -11.52 -10.28 0.32
N PRO A 278 -11.31 -9.32 -0.61
CA PRO A 278 -11.89 -9.42 -1.93
C PRO A 278 -11.50 -10.78 -2.53
N THR A 279 -12.49 -11.63 -2.82
CA THR A 279 -12.25 -12.90 -3.47
C THR A 279 -11.81 -12.62 -4.90
N PHE A 280 -10.50 -12.65 -5.11
CA PHE A 280 -9.93 -12.65 -6.45
C PHE A 280 -10.22 -14.00 -7.09
N GLY A 281 -10.73 -13.99 -8.34
CA GLY A 281 -10.87 -15.22 -9.11
C GLY A 281 -9.53 -15.96 -9.18
N SER A 282 -9.53 -17.26 -8.91
CA SER A 282 -8.31 -18.07 -9.04
C SER A 282 -7.79 -17.96 -10.47
N VAL A 283 -6.53 -17.53 -10.63
CA VAL A 283 -5.91 -17.47 -11.95
C VAL A 283 -5.87 -18.89 -12.52
N LYS A 284 -6.47 -19.08 -13.70
CA LYS A 284 -6.54 -20.41 -14.32
C LYS A 284 -5.13 -20.90 -14.64
N LYS A 285 -4.77 -22.07 -14.12
CA LYS A 285 -3.59 -22.81 -14.56
C LYS A 285 -3.91 -23.46 -15.91
N ARG A 286 -2.92 -23.50 -16.82
CA ARG A 286 -3.08 -24.28 -18.05
C ARG A 286 -3.23 -25.76 -17.68
N GLN A 287 -4.32 -26.39 -18.11
CA GLN A 287 -4.48 -27.83 -17.98
C GLN A 287 -3.52 -28.54 -18.94
N SER A 288 -2.75 -29.49 -18.43
CA SER A 288 -1.78 -30.24 -19.25
C SER A 288 -2.53 -31.19 -20.17
N ASN A 289 -2.45 -30.95 -21.47
CA ASN A 289 -2.95 -31.86 -22.49
C ASN A 289 -1.75 -32.61 -23.04
N PHE A 290 -1.62 -33.90 -22.73
CA PHE A 290 -0.45 -34.71 -23.10
C PHE A 290 -0.08 -34.59 -24.58
N VAL A 291 -1.07 -34.72 -25.48
CA VAL A 291 -0.87 -34.59 -26.93
C VAL A 291 -0.39 -33.19 -27.31
N GLY A 292 -1.02 -32.15 -26.75
CA GLY A 292 -0.65 -30.76 -27.03
C GLY A 292 0.75 -30.42 -26.54
N ASP A 293 1.14 -30.90 -25.36
CA ASP A 293 2.47 -30.70 -24.79
C ASP A 293 3.54 -31.46 -25.57
N LEU A 294 3.24 -32.66 -26.07
CA LEU A 294 4.15 -33.41 -26.93
C LEU A 294 4.37 -32.70 -28.27
N VAL A 295 3.30 -32.25 -28.92
CA VAL A 295 3.38 -31.49 -30.18
C VAL A 295 4.17 -30.21 -29.98
N LYS A 296 3.88 -29.47 -28.90
CA LYS A 296 4.59 -28.24 -28.54
C LYS A 296 6.09 -28.51 -28.32
N ARG A 297 6.43 -29.62 -27.64
CA ARG A 297 7.81 -30.02 -27.38
C ARG A 297 8.55 -30.41 -28.65
N SER A 298 7.92 -31.16 -29.55
CA SER A 298 8.50 -31.54 -30.83
C SER A 298 8.78 -30.30 -31.70
N PHE A 299 7.85 -29.35 -31.73
CA PHE A 299 8.05 -28.06 -32.38
C PHE A 299 9.24 -27.30 -31.79
N ASP A 300 9.34 -27.20 -30.46
CA ASP A 300 10.43 -26.52 -29.78
C ASP A 300 11.80 -27.10 -30.13
N ILE A 301 11.92 -28.43 -30.16
CA ILE A 301 13.16 -29.12 -30.51
C ILE A 301 13.51 -28.85 -31.97
N ALA A 302 12.57 -29.07 -32.90
CA ALA A 302 12.81 -28.87 -34.33
C ALA A 302 13.21 -27.42 -34.65
N PHE A 303 12.46 -26.44 -34.11
CA PHE A 303 12.75 -25.03 -34.30
C PHE A 303 14.11 -24.64 -33.72
N SER A 304 14.44 -25.13 -32.52
CA SER A 304 15.73 -24.81 -31.87
C SER A 304 16.91 -25.41 -32.60
N LEU A 305 16.78 -26.63 -33.15
CA LEU A 305 17.82 -27.24 -33.98
C LEU A 305 18.09 -26.42 -35.25
N VAL A 306 17.02 -26.00 -35.94
CA VAL A 306 17.15 -25.15 -37.15
C VAL A 306 17.77 -23.80 -36.78
N ALA A 307 17.28 -23.15 -35.72
CA ALA A 307 17.80 -21.86 -35.27
C ALA A 307 19.29 -21.95 -34.87
N LEU A 308 19.70 -23.00 -34.16
CA LEU A 308 21.09 -23.24 -33.81
C LEU A 308 21.93 -23.50 -35.06
N ALA A 309 21.50 -24.38 -35.99
CA ALA A 309 22.25 -24.66 -37.21
C ALA A 309 22.51 -23.39 -38.05
N LEU A 310 21.52 -22.48 -38.12
CA LEU A 310 21.65 -21.22 -38.86
C LEU A 310 22.52 -20.18 -38.12
N THR A 311 22.52 -20.18 -36.79
CA THR A 311 23.17 -19.13 -35.99
C THR A 311 24.55 -19.51 -35.47
N LEU A 312 24.86 -20.81 -35.33
CA LEU A 312 26.13 -21.30 -34.80
C LEU A 312 27.36 -20.77 -35.56
N PRO A 313 27.35 -20.63 -36.91
CA PRO A 313 28.47 -20.02 -37.63
C PRO A 313 28.77 -18.58 -37.22
N LEU A 314 27.81 -17.85 -36.65
CA LEU A 314 27.99 -16.47 -36.20
C LEU A 314 28.64 -16.38 -34.81
N TYR A 315 28.66 -17.47 -34.04
CA TYR A 315 29.11 -17.45 -32.64
C TYR A 315 30.57 -17.00 -32.51
N PRO A 316 31.54 -17.50 -33.29
CA PRO A 316 32.94 -17.07 -33.16
C PRO A 316 33.13 -15.56 -33.34
N PHE A 317 32.39 -14.95 -34.27
CA PHE A 317 32.45 -13.50 -34.52
C PHE A 317 31.86 -12.69 -33.36
N ILE A 318 30.71 -13.12 -32.84
CA ILE A 318 30.07 -12.48 -31.67
C ILE A 318 30.98 -12.62 -30.44
N MET A 319 31.52 -13.82 -30.24
CA MET A 319 32.41 -14.14 -29.13
C MET A 319 33.67 -13.28 -29.16
N LEU A 320 34.29 -13.12 -30.33
CA LEU A 320 35.45 -12.26 -30.54
C LEU A 320 35.10 -10.80 -30.26
N ALA A 321 33.99 -10.28 -30.79
CA ALA A 321 33.57 -8.89 -30.57
C ALA A 321 33.36 -8.57 -29.08
N ILE A 322 32.70 -9.48 -28.34
CA ILE A 322 32.51 -9.34 -26.89
C ILE A 322 33.86 -9.36 -26.16
N PHE A 323 34.75 -10.29 -26.54
CA PHE A 323 36.03 -10.45 -25.88
C PHE A 323 36.96 -9.24 -26.12
N LEU A 324 36.99 -8.70 -27.34
CA LEU A 324 37.80 -7.53 -27.69
C LEU A 324 37.35 -6.25 -26.98
N GLU A 325 36.04 -6.04 -26.81
CA GLU A 325 35.53 -4.84 -26.14
C GLU A 325 35.67 -4.92 -24.61
N ASN A 326 35.39 -6.09 -24.02
CA ASN A 326 35.49 -6.28 -22.57
C ASN A 326 35.97 -7.72 -22.28
N PRO A 327 37.28 -7.93 -22.04
CA PRO A 327 37.81 -9.27 -21.77
C PRO A 327 37.11 -9.99 -20.59
N GLY A 328 37.01 -11.32 -20.67
CA GLY A 328 36.41 -12.16 -19.63
C GLY A 328 35.37 -13.17 -20.17
N PRO A 329 34.47 -13.68 -19.31
CA PRO A 329 33.51 -14.72 -19.69
C PRO A 329 32.55 -14.28 -20.79
N ILE A 330 32.55 -14.98 -21.93
CA ILE A 330 31.72 -14.61 -23.09
C ILE A 330 30.25 -14.96 -22.86
N PHE A 331 29.99 -16.08 -22.17
CA PHE A 331 28.65 -16.48 -21.79
C PHE A 331 28.34 -15.98 -20.38
N PHE A 332 27.12 -15.47 -20.21
CA PHE A 332 26.55 -15.14 -18.91
C PHE A 332 25.44 -16.14 -18.60
N VAL A 333 25.51 -16.75 -17.41
CA VAL A 333 24.51 -17.71 -16.93
C VAL A 333 23.79 -17.12 -15.73
N HIS A 334 22.48 -16.96 -15.83
CA HIS A 334 21.66 -16.43 -14.74
C HIS A 334 20.66 -17.46 -14.25
N ARG A 335 20.56 -17.64 -12.93
CA ARG A 335 19.55 -18.52 -12.33
C ARG A 335 18.15 -17.95 -12.55
N ARG A 336 17.27 -18.76 -13.12
CA ARG A 336 15.87 -18.44 -13.42
C ARG A 336 14.99 -19.62 -13.04
N GLU A 337 13.70 -19.38 -12.84
CA GLU A 337 12.72 -20.44 -12.59
C GLU A 337 12.08 -20.92 -13.91
N SER A 338 11.96 -22.25 -14.04
CA SER A 338 11.23 -22.95 -15.08
C SER A 338 9.88 -23.46 -14.54
N ARG A 339 9.17 -24.27 -15.33
CA ARG A 339 7.88 -24.86 -14.97
C ARG A 339 7.95 -25.54 -13.59
N GLY A 340 6.98 -25.22 -12.73
CA GLY A 340 6.92 -25.70 -11.34
C GLY A 340 7.96 -25.08 -10.40
N GLY A 341 8.61 -23.98 -10.78
CA GLY A 341 9.60 -23.29 -9.93
C GLY A 341 10.99 -23.93 -9.91
N LYS A 342 11.27 -24.90 -10.80
CA LYS A 342 12.59 -25.53 -10.90
C LYS A 342 13.62 -24.52 -11.38
N GLU A 343 14.73 -24.35 -10.65
CA GLU A 343 15.79 -23.43 -11.08
C GLU A 343 16.61 -24.03 -12.22
N PHE A 344 17.02 -23.18 -13.17
CA PHE A 344 17.96 -23.53 -14.23
C PHE A 344 18.88 -22.35 -14.57
N GLY A 345 20.03 -22.66 -15.18
CA GLY A 345 20.95 -21.65 -15.71
C GLY A 345 20.51 -21.18 -17.09
N CYS A 346 19.93 -19.98 -17.18
CA CYS A 346 19.58 -19.34 -18.45
C CYS A 346 20.84 -18.74 -19.09
N ILE A 347 21.23 -19.26 -20.26
CA ILE A 347 22.49 -18.94 -20.92
C ILE A 347 22.26 -17.80 -21.91
N LYS A 348 23.13 -16.80 -21.89
CA LYS A 348 23.13 -15.67 -22.84
C LYS A 348 24.55 -15.30 -23.25
N PHE A 349 24.71 -14.58 -24.34
CA PHE A 349 25.94 -13.83 -24.56
C PHE A 349 26.03 -12.68 -23.55
N ARG A 350 27.22 -12.44 -23.03
CA ARG A 350 27.47 -11.32 -22.11
C ARG A 350 27.36 -10.01 -22.88
N SER A 351 26.34 -9.23 -22.53
CA SER A 351 26.07 -7.91 -23.11
C SER A 351 26.42 -6.75 -22.16
N MET A 352 26.92 -7.07 -20.97
CA MET A 352 27.17 -6.14 -19.87
C MET A 352 28.61 -6.29 -19.39
N ARG A 353 29.14 -5.20 -18.81
CA ARG A 353 30.46 -5.20 -18.18
C ARG A 353 30.53 -6.19 -17.02
N THR A 354 31.73 -6.66 -16.67
CA THR A 354 31.95 -7.60 -15.56
C THR A 354 31.55 -7.04 -14.18
N ASP A 355 31.58 -5.72 -14.00
CA ASP A 355 31.20 -4.99 -12.78
C ASP A 355 29.70 -4.60 -12.73
N ALA A 356 28.88 -5.09 -13.67
CA ALA A 356 27.48 -4.68 -13.82
C ALA A 356 26.60 -4.91 -12.58
N GLU A 357 26.85 -5.95 -11.79
CA GLU A 357 26.06 -6.21 -10.57
C GLU A 357 26.39 -5.23 -9.44
N GLU A 358 27.63 -4.75 -9.35
CA GLU A 358 28.02 -3.69 -8.40
C GLU A 358 27.39 -2.35 -8.78
N ILE A 359 27.45 -2.01 -10.08
CA ILE A 359 26.80 -0.81 -10.62
C ILE A 359 25.30 -0.85 -10.35
N LYS A 360 24.64 -2.00 -10.61
CA LYS A 360 23.21 -2.19 -10.33
C LYS A 360 22.88 -1.94 -8.85
N LYS A 361 23.69 -2.45 -7.91
CA LYS A 361 23.50 -2.20 -6.47
C LYS A 361 23.59 -0.71 -6.12
N LYS A 362 24.56 0.01 -6.68
CA LYS A 362 24.71 1.47 -6.51
C LYS A 362 23.50 2.23 -7.07
N LEU A 363 23.08 1.91 -8.28
CA LEU A 363 21.92 2.56 -8.93
C LEU A 363 20.60 2.29 -8.20
N LEU A 364 20.43 1.09 -7.63
CA LEU A 364 19.31 0.78 -6.76
C LEU A 364 19.33 1.60 -5.47
N ALA A 365 20.50 1.79 -4.85
CA ALA A 365 20.65 2.62 -3.66
C ALA A 365 20.33 4.11 -3.92
N GLU A 366 20.52 4.55 -5.16
CA GLU A 366 20.22 5.91 -5.64
C GLU A 366 18.78 6.08 -6.18
N ASN A 367 17.92 5.04 -6.08
CA ASN A 367 16.55 5.03 -6.61
C ASN A 367 16.45 5.36 -8.11
N LYS A 368 17.41 4.89 -8.91
CA LYS A 368 17.47 5.15 -10.37
C LYS A 368 16.71 4.13 -11.22
N ASN A 369 16.01 3.16 -10.62
CA ASN A 369 15.22 2.17 -11.36
C ASN A 369 14.01 2.84 -12.02
N LEU A 370 13.85 2.66 -13.33
CA LEU A 370 12.71 3.17 -14.10
C LEU A 370 11.54 2.18 -14.15
N ALA A 371 11.77 0.91 -13.81
CA ALA A 371 10.71 -0.08 -13.71
C ALA A 371 9.83 0.17 -12.48
N ASP A 372 8.54 -0.11 -12.64
CA ASP A 372 7.50 -0.10 -11.62
C ASP A 372 7.30 -1.47 -10.95
N GLY A 373 7.99 -2.50 -11.42
CA GLY A 373 7.95 -3.86 -10.91
C GLY A 373 9.30 -4.35 -10.35
N PRO A 374 9.41 -5.67 -10.07
CA PRO A 374 10.59 -6.25 -9.44
C PRO A 374 11.83 -6.32 -10.34
N GLN A 375 11.67 -6.10 -11.64
CA GLN A 375 12.79 -6.03 -12.58
C GLN A 375 13.57 -4.73 -12.41
N PHE A 376 14.86 -4.77 -12.73
CA PHE A 376 15.66 -3.56 -12.87
C PHE A 376 15.68 -3.11 -14.34
N PHE A 377 15.27 -1.88 -14.61
CA PHE A 377 15.29 -1.26 -15.94
C PHE A 377 15.81 0.18 -15.87
N MET A 378 16.61 0.55 -16.85
CA MET A 378 17.18 1.88 -17.02
C MET A 378 17.41 2.14 -18.50
N ASP A 379 17.25 3.39 -18.93
CA ASP A 379 17.54 3.84 -20.29
C ASP A 379 18.04 5.30 -20.26
N PRO A 380 19.29 5.60 -20.67
CA PRO A 380 20.34 4.67 -21.12
C PRO A 380 20.92 3.84 -19.95
N ASP A 381 21.22 2.55 -20.17
CA ASP A 381 21.78 1.66 -19.14
C ASP A 381 23.33 1.68 -19.15
N PRO A 382 23.99 2.22 -18.11
CA PRO A 382 25.45 2.37 -18.06
C PRO A 382 26.19 1.03 -17.91
N ARG A 383 25.48 -0.06 -17.66
CA ARG A 383 26.07 -1.40 -17.52
C ARG A 383 26.34 -2.08 -18.87
N LEU A 384 25.73 -1.57 -19.95
CA LEU A 384 25.87 -2.13 -21.30
C LEU A 384 27.21 -1.71 -21.93
N THR A 385 27.84 -2.65 -22.65
CA THR A 385 28.94 -2.31 -23.57
C THR A 385 28.34 -1.87 -24.92
N LYS A 386 29.13 -1.30 -25.84
CA LYS A 386 28.64 -0.89 -27.17
C LYS A 386 28.22 -2.10 -28.00
N VAL A 387 29.03 -3.16 -28.03
CA VAL A 387 28.67 -4.45 -28.64
C VAL A 387 27.46 -5.03 -27.92
N GLY A 388 27.44 -4.97 -26.58
CA GLY A 388 26.33 -5.41 -25.74
C GLY A 388 25.00 -4.73 -26.06
N ALA A 389 25.01 -3.42 -26.27
CA ALA A 389 23.84 -2.64 -26.67
C ALA A 389 23.34 -3.07 -28.06
N PHE A 390 24.26 -3.28 -29.01
CA PHE A 390 23.92 -3.76 -30.35
C PHE A 390 23.30 -5.16 -30.34
N ILE A 391 23.94 -6.14 -29.68
CA ILE A 391 23.42 -7.52 -29.65
C ILE A 391 22.08 -7.62 -28.92
N ARG A 392 21.82 -6.78 -27.90
CA ARG A 392 20.49 -6.71 -27.25
C ARG A 392 19.42 -6.10 -28.14
N LYS A 393 19.76 -5.04 -28.88
CA LYS A 393 18.84 -4.40 -29.84
C LYS A 393 18.38 -5.40 -30.91
N CYS A 394 19.30 -6.25 -31.35
CA CYS A 394 19.06 -7.28 -32.36
C CYS A 394 18.61 -8.64 -31.78
N GLN A 395 18.46 -8.76 -30.46
CA GLN A 395 18.14 -10.02 -29.74
C GLN A 395 19.15 -11.16 -29.96
N ILE A 396 20.36 -10.84 -30.41
CA ILE A 396 21.45 -11.79 -30.64
C ILE A 396 21.97 -12.34 -29.30
N ASP A 397 21.88 -11.57 -28.21
CA ASP A 397 22.33 -12.01 -26.89
C ASP A 397 21.55 -13.23 -26.35
N GLU A 398 20.35 -13.47 -26.88
CA GLU A 398 19.46 -14.54 -26.45
C GLU A 398 19.63 -15.85 -27.25
N LEU A 399 20.40 -15.86 -28.34
CA LEU A 399 20.62 -17.06 -29.16
C LEU A 399 21.10 -18.29 -28.38
N PRO A 400 22.00 -18.18 -27.36
CA PRO A 400 22.40 -19.35 -26.59
C PRO A 400 21.26 -20.02 -25.81
N GLN A 401 20.11 -19.35 -25.61
CA GLN A 401 18.95 -19.92 -24.93
C GLN A 401 18.30 -21.06 -25.74
N PHE A 402 18.56 -21.19 -27.05
CA PHE A 402 18.09 -22.35 -27.81
C PHE A 402 18.67 -23.67 -27.27
N TRP A 403 19.87 -23.66 -26.67
CA TRP A 403 20.38 -24.81 -25.91
C TRP A 403 19.52 -25.12 -24.68
N ASN A 404 19.05 -24.10 -23.95
CA ASN A 404 18.12 -24.30 -22.83
C ASN A 404 16.79 -24.90 -23.29
N VAL A 405 16.32 -24.57 -24.51
CA VAL A 405 15.16 -25.20 -25.11
C VAL A 405 15.44 -26.67 -25.40
N LEU A 406 16.57 -27.02 -26.02
CA LEU A 406 16.93 -28.42 -26.26
C LEU A 406 17.00 -29.24 -24.96
N PHE A 407 17.59 -28.69 -23.90
CA PHE A 407 17.64 -29.34 -22.57
C PHE A 407 16.28 -29.44 -21.86
N GLY A 408 15.22 -28.82 -22.38
CA GLY A 408 13.88 -28.88 -21.80
C GLY A 408 13.67 -27.93 -20.62
N HIS A 409 14.61 -27.00 -20.38
CA HIS A 409 14.47 -25.96 -19.37
C HIS A 409 13.53 -24.84 -19.83
N MET A 410 13.47 -24.61 -21.14
CA MET A 410 12.70 -23.54 -21.78
C MET A 410 11.90 -24.06 -22.97
N SER A 411 11.02 -23.21 -23.46
CA SER A 411 10.27 -23.31 -24.71
C SER A 411 10.70 -22.18 -25.64
N VAL A 412 10.45 -22.28 -26.96
CA VAL A 412 10.68 -21.16 -27.89
C VAL A 412 9.78 -19.98 -27.51
N VAL A 413 8.51 -20.27 -27.22
CA VAL A 413 7.49 -19.28 -26.83
C VAL A 413 6.96 -19.57 -25.42
N GLY A 414 6.84 -18.55 -24.59
CA GLY A 414 6.39 -18.67 -23.21
C GLY A 414 6.57 -17.38 -22.41
N PRO A 415 6.14 -17.36 -21.14
CA PRO A 415 6.47 -16.26 -20.23
C PRO A 415 7.98 -16.06 -20.11
N ARG A 416 8.45 -14.82 -19.94
CA ARG A 416 9.88 -14.54 -19.79
C ARG A 416 10.48 -15.33 -18.61
N PRO A 417 11.68 -15.93 -18.74
CA PRO A 417 12.36 -16.54 -17.59
C PRO A 417 12.74 -15.45 -16.57
N SER A 418 12.24 -15.58 -15.34
CA SER A 418 12.50 -14.65 -14.23
C SER A 418 13.17 -15.36 -13.06
N PRO A 419 13.98 -14.66 -12.25
CA PRO A 419 14.60 -15.22 -11.06
C PRO A 419 13.53 -15.36 -9.98
N ARG A 420 13.79 -16.23 -9.01
CA ARG A 420 12.90 -16.46 -7.87
C ARG A 420 12.48 -15.16 -7.18
N SER A 421 13.40 -14.20 -7.03
CA SER A 421 13.12 -12.91 -6.39
C SER A 421 12.07 -12.07 -7.12
N GLU A 422 12.03 -12.10 -8.45
CA GLU A 422 11.04 -11.32 -9.23
C GLU A 422 9.65 -11.97 -9.19
N ASN A 423 9.59 -13.28 -8.96
CA ASN A 423 8.34 -14.02 -8.95
C ASN A 423 7.59 -13.94 -7.60
N GLN A 424 8.19 -13.40 -6.53
CA GLN A 424 7.53 -13.36 -5.22
C GLN A 424 6.45 -12.28 -5.10
N CYS A 425 6.40 -11.30 -6.01
CA CYS A 425 5.55 -10.12 -5.85
C CYS A 425 4.04 -10.39 -5.99
N CYS A 426 3.64 -11.50 -6.63
CA CYS A 426 2.24 -11.88 -6.79
C CYS A 426 2.11 -13.41 -6.88
N PRO A 427 1.69 -14.09 -5.80
CA PRO A 427 1.58 -15.55 -5.77
C PRO A 427 0.65 -16.13 -6.85
N PRO A 428 -0.56 -15.59 -7.10
CA PRO A 428 -1.43 -16.12 -8.17
C PRO A 428 -0.83 -15.99 -9.58
N TRP A 429 -0.19 -14.86 -9.88
CA TRP A 429 0.53 -14.66 -11.15
C TRP A 429 1.71 -15.62 -11.28
N ARG A 430 2.48 -15.80 -10.20
CA ARG A 430 3.59 -16.76 -10.15
C ARG A 430 3.12 -18.18 -10.46
N GLU A 431 2.03 -18.61 -9.86
CA GLU A 431 1.49 -19.95 -10.10
C GLU A 431 1.05 -20.14 -11.54
N ALA A 432 0.41 -19.13 -12.13
CA ALA A 432 -0.03 -19.18 -13.53
C ALA A 432 1.16 -19.23 -14.49
N ARG A 433 2.11 -18.30 -14.37
CA ARG A 433 3.27 -18.23 -15.29
C ARG A 433 4.18 -19.45 -15.19
N LEU A 434 4.34 -20.02 -13.99
CA LEU A 434 5.15 -21.23 -13.76
C LEU A 434 4.39 -22.53 -14.07
N SER A 435 3.13 -22.46 -14.52
CA SER A 435 2.39 -23.64 -15.01
C SER A 435 2.87 -24.10 -16.40
N VAL A 436 3.55 -23.22 -17.14
CA VAL A 436 4.14 -23.50 -18.46
C VAL A 436 5.66 -23.33 -18.43
N LEU A 437 6.35 -23.83 -19.46
CA LEU A 437 7.78 -23.56 -19.63
C LEU A 437 7.99 -22.08 -19.98
N PRO A 438 9.02 -21.41 -19.43
CA PRO A 438 9.37 -20.06 -19.85
C PRO A 438 9.88 -20.05 -21.29
N GLY A 439 9.65 -18.95 -21.99
CA GLY A 439 9.97 -18.75 -23.40
C GLY A 439 11.26 -17.97 -23.63
N ILE A 440 11.92 -18.21 -24.76
CA ILE A 440 12.90 -17.24 -25.30
C ILE A 440 12.15 -15.95 -25.64
N THR A 441 11.02 -16.11 -26.35
CA THR A 441 10.09 -15.02 -26.66
C THR A 441 8.71 -15.27 -26.05
N GLY A 442 7.84 -14.26 -26.03
CA GLY A 442 6.58 -14.32 -25.32
C GLY A 442 5.68 -13.14 -25.63
N LEU A 443 4.41 -13.27 -25.25
CA LEU A 443 3.37 -12.28 -25.55
C LEU A 443 3.68 -10.91 -24.94
N TRP A 444 4.19 -10.87 -23.71
CA TRP A 444 4.63 -9.63 -23.07
C TRP A 444 5.77 -8.94 -23.84
N GLN A 445 6.77 -9.70 -24.32
CA GLN A 445 7.91 -9.13 -25.05
C GLN A 445 7.48 -8.40 -26.33
N ILE A 446 6.42 -8.86 -27.00
CA ILE A 446 5.90 -8.26 -28.24
C ILE A 446 4.83 -7.19 -28.02
N LYS A 447 4.10 -7.20 -26.90
CA LYS A 447 2.98 -6.28 -26.62
C LYS A 447 3.27 -5.17 -25.61
N ARG A 448 4.35 -5.27 -24.82
CA ARG A 448 4.67 -4.28 -23.78
C ARG A 448 4.87 -2.87 -24.36
N THR A 449 4.39 -1.87 -23.65
CA THR A 449 4.51 -0.45 -24.02
C THR A 449 5.66 0.25 -23.30
N ARG A 450 6.08 -0.26 -22.12
CA ARG A 450 7.00 0.41 -21.18
C ARG A 450 6.45 1.71 -20.60
N ALA A 451 5.12 1.89 -20.59
CA ALA A 451 4.49 3.04 -19.96
C ALA A 451 4.78 3.08 -18.45
N LYS A 452 5.16 4.25 -17.94
CA LYS A 452 5.53 4.44 -16.54
C LYS A 452 4.33 4.12 -15.62
N GLY A 453 4.52 3.17 -14.71
CA GLY A 453 3.48 2.73 -13.76
C GLY A 453 2.51 1.70 -14.30
N ALA A 454 2.69 1.22 -15.55
CA ALA A 454 1.89 0.15 -16.13
C ALA A 454 2.70 -1.05 -16.64
N ASP A 455 4.03 -0.99 -16.69
CA ASP A 455 4.86 -2.01 -17.34
C ASP A 455 4.76 -3.37 -16.63
N PHE A 456 4.75 -3.36 -15.30
CA PHE A 456 4.56 -4.60 -14.53
C PHE A 456 3.14 -5.15 -14.64
N GLN A 457 2.13 -4.27 -14.71
CA GLN A 457 0.73 -4.69 -14.89
C GLN A 457 0.51 -5.32 -16.27
N GLU A 458 1.12 -4.75 -17.31
CA GLU A 458 1.15 -5.36 -18.65
C GLU A 458 1.88 -6.69 -18.64
N TRP A 459 2.96 -6.82 -17.86
CA TRP A 459 3.66 -8.09 -17.71
C TRP A 459 2.76 -9.17 -17.12
N ILE A 460 2.11 -8.90 -16.00
CA ILE A 460 1.16 -9.83 -15.39
C ILE A 460 0.05 -10.19 -16.38
N LYS A 461 -0.57 -9.18 -17.00
CA LYS A 461 -1.65 -9.35 -17.97
C LYS A 461 -1.26 -10.27 -19.12
N TYR A 462 -0.13 -10.03 -19.77
CA TYR A 462 0.26 -10.79 -20.95
C TYR A 462 0.85 -12.16 -20.63
N ASP A 463 1.46 -12.35 -19.45
CA ASP A 463 1.82 -13.69 -18.96
C ASP A 463 0.55 -14.53 -18.74
N ILE A 464 -0.49 -13.96 -18.10
CA ILE A 464 -1.78 -14.65 -17.88
C ILE A 464 -2.50 -14.92 -19.21
N GLU A 465 -2.62 -13.92 -20.09
CA GLU A 465 -3.26 -14.06 -21.40
C GLU A 465 -2.59 -15.17 -22.24
N TYR A 466 -1.25 -15.28 -22.18
CA TYR A 466 -0.54 -16.36 -22.84
C TYR A 466 -0.87 -17.72 -22.23
N VAL A 467 -0.82 -17.86 -20.91
CA VAL A 467 -1.12 -19.13 -20.22
C VAL A 467 -2.52 -19.63 -20.54
N GLU A 468 -3.50 -18.73 -20.57
CA GLU A 468 -4.90 -19.06 -20.85
C GLU A 468 -5.16 -19.43 -22.32
N ARG A 469 -4.42 -18.84 -23.26
CA ARG A 469 -4.67 -18.97 -24.70
C ARG A 469 -3.60 -19.77 -25.43
N ALA A 470 -2.64 -20.35 -24.72
CA ALA A 470 -1.48 -21.03 -25.29
C ALA A 470 -1.90 -22.10 -26.30
N ASN A 471 -1.56 -21.86 -27.56
CA ASN A 471 -1.75 -22.77 -28.68
C ASN A 471 -0.71 -22.47 -29.77
N LEU A 472 -0.54 -23.40 -30.71
CA LEU A 472 0.47 -23.28 -31.76
C LEU A 472 0.30 -22.04 -32.64
N TRP A 473 -0.93 -21.61 -32.93
CA TRP A 473 -1.17 -20.43 -33.74
C TRP A 473 -0.71 -19.15 -33.04
N LEU A 474 -0.98 -19.04 -31.74
CA LEU A 474 -0.49 -17.94 -30.92
C LEU A 474 1.05 -17.96 -30.86
N ASP A 475 1.67 -19.13 -30.73
CA ASP A 475 3.13 -19.27 -30.72
C ASP A 475 3.74 -18.80 -32.05
N LEU A 476 3.20 -19.24 -33.18
CA LEU A 476 3.64 -18.80 -34.52
C LEU A 476 3.49 -17.29 -34.71
N TYR A 477 2.36 -16.73 -34.25
CA TYR A 477 2.15 -15.28 -34.26
C TYR A 477 3.21 -14.53 -33.44
N ILE A 478 3.52 -15.03 -32.23
CA ILE A 478 4.53 -14.41 -31.37
C ILE A 478 5.91 -14.49 -32.05
N ILE A 479 6.30 -15.66 -32.58
CA ILE A 479 7.58 -15.82 -33.29
C ILE A 479 7.70 -14.83 -34.45
N TRP A 480 6.66 -14.73 -35.29
CA TRP A 480 6.65 -13.80 -36.42
C TRP A 480 6.79 -12.35 -35.96
N LYS A 481 6.04 -11.92 -34.94
CA LYS A 481 6.16 -10.56 -34.38
C LYS A 481 7.54 -10.29 -33.80
N THR A 482 8.15 -11.26 -33.15
CA THR A 482 9.50 -11.13 -32.61
C THR A 482 10.53 -10.93 -33.70
N ILE A 483 10.45 -11.69 -34.80
CA ILE A 483 11.33 -11.51 -35.98
C ILE A 483 11.11 -10.11 -36.58
N GLN A 484 9.87 -9.66 -36.75
CA GLN A 484 9.58 -8.31 -37.24
C GLN A 484 10.18 -7.20 -36.36
N LEU A 485 10.11 -7.36 -35.04
CA LEU A 485 10.70 -6.40 -34.09
C LEU A 485 12.23 -6.41 -34.15
N ALA A 486 12.85 -7.58 -34.25
CA ALA A 486 14.31 -7.70 -34.38
C ALA A 486 14.80 -7.05 -35.68
N VAL A 487 14.15 -7.31 -36.82
CA VAL A 487 14.50 -6.72 -38.12
C VAL A 487 14.30 -5.20 -38.12
N ARG A 488 13.21 -4.69 -37.54
CA ARG A 488 13.01 -3.23 -37.38
C ARG A 488 14.08 -2.60 -36.48
N GLY A 489 14.54 -3.32 -35.47
CA GLY A 489 15.67 -2.91 -34.62
C GLY A 489 16.94 -2.72 -35.43
N ILE A 490 17.24 -3.64 -36.35
CA ILE A 490 18.38 -3.55 -37.26
C ILE A 490 18.24 -2.34 -38.20
N LEU A 491 17.11 -2.19 -38.89
CA LEU A 491 16.88 -1.15 -39.91
C LEU A 491 16.81 0.30 -39.36
N LYS A 492 16.57 0.48 -38.06
CA LYS A 492 16.60 1.78 -37.38
C LYS A 492 17.96 2.04 -36.70
N SER A 493 19.02 1.36 -37.11
CA SER A 493 20.41 1.58 -36.69
C SER A 493 21.16 2.23 -37.84
#